data_AF-A0A8T2D0B2-F1
#
_entry.id   AF-A0A8T2D0B2-F1
#
_cell.length_a   1.000
_cell.length_b   1.000
_cell.length_c   1.000
_cell.angle_alpha   90.00
_cell.angle_beta   90.00
_cell.angle_gamma   90.00
#
_symmetry.space_group_name_H-M   'P 1'
#
loop_
_entity.id
_entity.type
_entity.pdbx_description
1 polymer ?
#
loop_
_entity_poly.entity_id
_entity_poly.type
_entity_poly.pdbx_seq_one_letter_code
_entity_poly.pdbx_strand_id
1 'polypeptide(L)'
;MDSSFLSGFCAAAITFFTVLGTIYFMFYRKVKSHRENKTVASSLISISSTPSSLPRKRKHDVFPSFHGADVRKTFLAHILKEFKGKGVVPFIDNDIERSKSIGPELIEAIRGSKIAIVLLSRNYASSSWCLNELVEIMKCREQLGQTVMTIFYDVDPTDVKKQTGDFGKVFKKTCKGKPKEDIKRWQNVLEAVATIAGEHSRNWLAFWIYI
;
A
#
# COMPACT_ATOMS: atom_id res chain seq x y z
N MET A 1 -4.76 18.18 -37.51
CA MET A 1 -4.61 17.31 -36.32
C MET A 1 -3.19 16.81 -36.35
N ASP A 2 -2.35 17.40 -35.52
CA ASP A 2 -0.90 17.21 -35.63
C ASP A 2 -0.49 15.79 -35.21
N SER A 3 0.28 15.14 -36.06
CA SER A 3 0.79 13.77 -35.86
C SER A 3 1.64 13.64 -34.58
N SER A 4 2.24 14.73 -34.11
CA SER A 4 2.94 14.84 -32.83
C SER A 4 2.01 14.63 -31.63
N PHE A 5 0.76 15.12 -31.69
CA PHE A 5 -0.24 14.92 -30.63
C PHE A 5 -0.66 13.46 -30.52
N LEU A 6 -0.93 12.78 -31.64
CA LEU A 6 -1.34 11.38 -31.63
C LEU A 6 -0.23 10.44 -31.10
N SER A 7 1.04 10.77 -31.39
CA SER A 7 2.20 10.01 -30.89
C SER A 7 2.38 10.11 -29.37
N GLY A 8 2.16 11.31 -28.80
CA GLY A 8 2.25 11.54 -27.35
C GLY A 8 1.16 10.80 -26.56
N PHE A 9 -0.06 10.73 -27.11
CA PHE A 9 -1.15 9.96 -26.49
C PHE A 9 -0.90 8.45 -26.50
N CYS A 10 -0.32 7.90 -27.57
CA CYS A 10 0.03 6.48 -27.64
C CYS A 10 1.13 6.11 -26.64
N ALA A 11 2.18 6.92 -26.53
CA ALA A 11 3.26 6.71 -25.57
C ALA A 11 2.78 6.80 -24.10
N ALA A 12 1.88 7.74 -23.80
CA ALA A 12 1.27 7.87 -22.46
C ALA A 12 0.35 6.68 -22.11
N ALA A 13 -0.36 6.11 -23.08
CA ALA A 13 -1.19 4.92 -22.85
C ALA A 13 -0.36 3.66 -22.61
N ILE A 14 0.72 3.45 -23.38
CA ILE A 14 1.61 2.28 -23.23
C ILE A 14 2.35 2.31 -21.89
N THR A 15 2.84 3.48 -21.47
CA THR A 15 3.47 3.66 -20.14
C THR A 15 2.49 3.41 -19.00
N PHE A 16 1.23 3.80 -19.18
CA PHE A 16 0.19 3.54 -18.19
C PHE A 16 -0.07 2.04 -18.00
N PHE A 17 -0.19 1.27 -19.09
CA PHE A 17 -0.43 -0.18 -19.03
C PHE A 17 0.78 -0.97 -18.50
N THR A 18 2.00 -0.52 -18.76
CA THR A 18 3.22 -1.19 -18.25
C THR A 18 3.39 -1.01 -16.75
N VAL A 19 3.18 0.20 -16.19
CA VAL A 19 3.21 0.45 -14.74
C VAL A 19 2.12 -0.33 -14.00
N LEU A 20 0.92 -0.36 -14.59
CA LEU A 20 -0.18 -1.13 -14.06
C LEU A 20 0.10 -2.64 -14.09
N GLY A 21 0.71 -3.09 -15.19
CA GLY A 21 1.21 -4.44 -15.39
C GLY A 21 2.31 -4.83 -14.40
N THR A 22 3.26 -3.96 -14.06
CA THR A 22 4.33 -4.24 -13.10
C THR A 22 3.83 -4.26 -11.66
N ILE A 23 2.99 -3.30 -11.27
CA ILE A 23 2.33 -3.29 -9.95
C ILE A 23 1.47 -4.55 -9.79
N TYR A 24 0.72 -4.92 -10.84
CA TYR A 24 -0.04 -6.15 -10.85
C TYR A 24 0.84 -7.40 -10.83
N PHE A 25 1.89 -7.47 -11.64
CA PHE A 25 2.79 -8.61 -11.70
C PHE A 25 3.50 -8.83 -10.38
N MET A 26 3.93 -7.76 -9.73
CA MET A 26 4.43 -7.80 -8.37
C MET A 26 3.39 -8.29 -7.38
N PHE A 27 2.17 -7.73 -7.44
CA PHE A 27 1.06 -8.16 -6.61
C PHE A 27 0.86 -9.66 -6.77
N TYR A 28 0.78 -10.14 -8.01
CA TYR A 28 0.64 -11.55 -8.35
C TYR A 28 1.82 -12.38 -7.85
N ARG A 29 3.07 -11.95 -8.05
CA ARG A 29 4.27 -12.66 -7.54
C ARG A 29 4.29 -12.73 -6.02
N LYS A 30 3.95 -11.64 -5.33
CA LYS A 30 3.92 -11.57 -3.87
C LYS A 30 2.80 -12.47 -3.32
N VAL A 31 1.61 -12.43 -3.95
CA VAL A 31 0.48 -13.31 -3.63
C VAL A 31 0.83 -14.77 -3.87
N LYS A 32 1.43 -15.09 -5.03
CA LYS A 32 1.82 -16.46 -5.42
C LYS A 32 2.89 -17.03 -4.50
N SER A 33 3.96 -16.27 -4.24
CA SER A 33 5.01 -16.66 -3.29
C SER A 33 4.46 -16.90 -1.89
N HIS A 34 3.54 -16.05 -1.41
CA HIS A 34 2.90 -16.28 -0.11
C HIS A 34 1.96 -17.50 -0.12
N ARG A 35 1.26 -17.78 -1.22
CA ARG A 35 0.44 -18.99 -1.38
C ARG A 35 1.30 -20.25 -1.37
N GLU A 36 2.41 -20.26 -2.10
CA GLU A 36 3.36 -21.37 -2.18
C GLU A 36 4.05 -21.61 -0.82
N ASN A 37 4.52 -20.57 -0.14
CA ASN A 37 5.12 -20.70 1.20
C ASN A 37 4.13 -21.25 2.24
N LYS A 38 2.85 -20.87 2.17
CA LYS A 38 1.80 -21.44 3.02
C LYS A 38 1.49 -22.89 2.68
N THR A 39 1.44 -23.24 1.40
CA THR A 39 1.23 -24.63 0.97
C THR A 39 2.37 -25.53 1.45
N VAL A 40 3.63 -25.11 1.30
CA VAL A 40 4.80 -25.88 1.77
C VAL A 40 4.82 -26.00 3.31
N ALA A 41 4.52 -24.93 4.05
CA ALA A 41 4.43 -25.00 5.51
C ALA A 41 3.29 -25.90 6.01
N SER A 42 2.14 -25.90 5.33
CA SER A 42 1.03 -26.82 5.63
C SER A 42 1.32 -28.28 5.27
N SER A 43 2.18 -28.55 4.28
CA SER A 43 2.62 -29.91 3.94
C SER A 43 3.63 -30.49 4.93
N LEU A 44 4.35 -29.66 5.68
CA LEU A 44 5.39 -30.08 6.63
C LEU A 44 4.89 -30.24 8.07
N ILE A 45 3.67 -29.81 8.39
CA ILE A 45 3.07 -29.94 9.73
C ILE A 45 1.81 -30.80 9.60
N SER A 46 1.97 -32.12 9.75
CA SER A 46 0.84 -33.00 10.06
C SER A 46 0.81 -33.27 11.56
N ILE A 47 -0.41 -33.24 12.11
CA ILE A 47 -0.80 -33.63 13.48
C ILE A 47 -0.65 -32.54 14.57
N SER A 48 -1.65 -31.66 14.67
CA SER A 48 -2.40 -31.41 15.93
C SER A 48 -3.63 -30.56 15.63
N SER A 49 -4.83 -31.11 15.83
CA SER A 49 -6.10 -30.42 15.61
C SER A 49 -6.42 -29.48 16.77
N THR A 50 -6.10 -28.19 16.63
CA THR A 50 -6.73 -27.13 17.43
C THR A 50 -8.04 -26.69 16.77
N PRO A 51 -9.07 -26.30 17.53
CA PRO A 51 -10.35 -25.91 16.96
C PRO A 51 -10.15 -24.65 16.14
N SER A 52 -10.23 -24.78 14.81
CA SER A 52 -10.13 -23.66 13.89
C SER A 52 -11.30 -22.72 14.14
N SER A 53 -11.03 -21.50 14.54
CA SER A 53 -12.03 -20.43 14.52
C SER A 53 -12.66 -20.38 13.12
N LEU A 54 -14.00 -20.39 13.07
CA LEU A 54 -14.77 -20.26 11.83
C LEU A 54 -14.16 -19.15 10.98
N PRO A 55 -13.94 -19.35 9.66
CA PRO A 55 -13.35 -18.33 8.82
C PRO A 55 -14.28 -17.12 8.81
N ARG A 56 -13.90 -16.07 9.54
CA ARG A 56 -14.60 -14.78 9.57
C ARG A 56 -14.85 -14.40 8.11
N LYS A 57 -16.12 -14.27 7.71
CA LYS A 57 -16.53 -13.97 6.32
C LYS A 57 -15.72 -12.77 5.84
N ARG A 58 -14.71 -13.02 5.00
CA ARG A 58 -13.77 -12.01 4.54
C ARG A 58 -14.48 -11.14 3.50
N LYS A 59 -14.50 -9.83 3.71
CA LYS A 59 -15.17 -8.88 2.80
C LYS A 59 -14.23 -8.35 1.70
N HIS A 60 -12.92 -8.28 1.97
CA HIS A 60 -11.94 -7.68 1.06
C HIS A 60 -10.65 -8.51 1.01
N ASP A 61 -10.01 -8.56 -0.15
CA ASP A 61 -8.70 -9.20 -0.34
C ASP A 61 -7.55 -8.20 -0.13
N VAL A 62 -7.77 -6.94 -0.49
CA VAL A 62 -6.74 -5.89 -0.54
C VAL A 62 -7.22 -4.62 0.15
N PHE A 63 -6.39 -4.07 1.02
CA PHE A 63 -6.57 -2.76 1.64
C PHE A 63 -5.58 -1.74 1.05
N PRO A 64 -6.02 -0.72 0.30
CA PRO A 64 -5.16 0.35 -0.16
C PRO A 64 -5.06 1.46 0.91
N SER A 65 -3.83 1.83 1.32
CA SER A 65 -3.56 3.00 2.16
C SER A 65 -2.70 4.00 1.39
N PHE A 66 -3.22 5.22 1.25
CA PHE A 66 -2.60 6.29 0.46
C PHE A 66 -3.13 7.65 0.90
N HIS A 67 -2.39 8.72 0.59
CA HIS A 67 -2.90 10.07 0.74
C HIS A 67 -3.78 10.42 -0.45
N GLY A 68 -5.08 10.67 -0.21
CA GLY A 68 -6.08 10.84 -1.26
C GLY A 68 -5.77 11.92 -2.30
N ALA A 69 -5.09 13.01 -1.91
CA ALA A 69 -4.74 14.09 -2.83
C ALA A 69 -3.49 13.80 -3.69
N ASP A 70 -2.64 12.86 -3.27
CA ASP A 70 -1.38 12.56 -3.97
C ASP A 70 -1.58 11.61 -5.14
N VAL A 71 -2.56 10.72 -5.00
CA VAL A 71 -2.89 9.76 -6.04
C VAL A 71 -3.97 10.37 -6.91
N ARG A 72 -3.64 10.67 -8.18
CA ARG A 72 -4.66 11.04 -9.16
C ARG A 72 -5.75 9.98 -9.13
N LYS A 73 -7.02 10.40 -9.00
CA LYS A 73 -8.19 9.50 -8.97
C LYS A 73 -8.09 8.41 -10.06
N THR A 74 -7.53 8.78 -11.22
CA THR A 74 -7.26 7.86 -12.34
C THR A 74 -6.29 6.73 -11.97
N PHE A 75 -5.10 7.01 -11.43
CA PHE A 75 -4.09 5.98 -11.14
C PHE A 75 -4.62 4.89 -10.19
N LEU A 76 -5.22 5.30 -9.07
CA LEU A 76 -5.82 4.34 -8.14
C LEU A 76 -7.02 3.63 -8.77
N ALA A 77 -7.90 4.35 -9.47
CA ALA A 77 -9.05 3.73 -10.13
C ALA A 77 -8.62 2.63 -11.11
N HIS A 78 -7.52 2.83 -11.83
CA HIS A 78 -6.95 1.83 -12.72
C HIS A 78 -6.36 0.63 -11.96
N ILE A 79 -5.62 0.83 -10.87
CA ILE A 79 -5.12 -0.28 -10.04
C ILE A 79 -6.28 -1.10 -9.49
N LEU A 80 -7.30 -0.42 -8.96
CA LEU A 80 -8.50 -1.07 -8.43
C LEU A 80 -9.30 -1.78 -9.53
N LYS A 81 -9.37 -1.21 -10.74
CA LYS A 81 -10.03 -1.83 -11.90
C LYS A 81 -9.33 -3.11 -12.34
N GLU A 82 -8.00 -3.14 -12.39
CA GLU A 82 -7.24 -4.35 -12.70
C GLU A 82 -7.40 -5.44 -11.63
N PHE A 83 -7.41 -5.06 -10.35
CA PHE A 83 -7.70 -6.01 -9.29
C PHE A 83 -9.10 -6.61 -9.44
N LYS A 84 -10.13 -5.79 -9.66
CA LYS A 84 -11.49 -6.27 -9.91
C LYS A 84 -11.57 -7.18 -11.13
N GLY A 85 -10.93 -6.80 -12.23
CA GLY A 85 -10.90 -7.59 -13.48
C GLY A 85 -10.29 -8.99 -13.32
N LYS A 86 -9.52 -9.21 -12.24
CA LYS A 86 -8.85 -10.48 -11.95
C LYS A 86 -9.35 -11.15 -10.67
N GLY A 87 -10.56 -10.77 -10.22
CA GLY A 87 -11.26 -11.40 -9.10
C GLY A 87 -10.73 -11.03 -7.71
N VAL A 88 -9.88 -10.01 -7.61
CA VAL A 88 -9.39 -9.47 -6.33
C VAL A 88 -10.35 -8.39 -5.88
N VAL A 89 -10.88 -8.49 -4.66
CA VAL A 89 -11.86 -7.52 -4.12
C VAL A 89 -11.13 -6.48 -3.26
N PRO A 90 -10.78 -5.30 -3.79
CA PRO A 90 -10.20 -4.26 -2.96
C PRO A 90 -11.25 -3.60 -2.05
N PHE A 91 -10.82 -3.15 -0.88
CA PHE A 91 -11.56 -2.17 -0.11
C PHE A 91 -11.56 -0.84 -0.86
N ILE A 92 -12.74 -0.23 -1.00
CA ILE A 92 -12.89 1.06 -1.64
C ILE A 92 -13.36 2.04 -0.58
N ASP A 93 -12.48 2.97 -0.24
CA ASP A 93 -12.75 4.10 0.64
C ASP A 93 -13.58 5.14 -0.14
N ASN A 94 -14.87 4.84 -0.37
CA ASN A 94 -15.83 5.73 -1.01
C ASN A 94 -16.38 6.72 0.02
N ASP A 95 -15.64 7.79 0.26
CA ASP A 95 -16.06 8.94 1.09
C ASP A 95 -16.17 8.66 2.60
N ILE A 96 -15.27 7.86 3.19
CA ILE A 96 -15.12 7.89 4.65
C ILE A 96 -14.56 9.26 5.02
N GLU A 97 -15.29 10.00 5.87
CA GLU A 97 -14.78 11.23 6.46
C GLU A 97 -13.48 10.93 7.21
N ARG A 98 -12.36 11.35 6.62
CA ARG A 98 -11.03 11.19 7.23
C ARG A 98 -10.93 12.11 8.44
N SER A 99 -11.30 11.58 9.59
CA SER A 99 -11.19 12.24 10.90
C SER A 99 -9.74 12.20 11.43
N LYS A 100 -9.52 12.50 12.72
CA LYS A 100 -8.20 12.34 13.35
C LYS A 100 -7.88 10.87 13.69
N SER A 101 -8.88 10.01 13.83
CA SER A 101 -8.76 8.61 14.26
C SER A 101 -9.53 7.66 13.33
N ILE A 102 -8.91 6.56 12.93
CA ILE A 102 -9.55 5.57 12.06
C ILE A 102 -10.78 4.93 12.74
N GLY A 103 -11.89 4.87 12.01
CA GLY A 103 -13.15 4.31 12.51
C GLY A 103 -13.11 2.78 12.62
N PRO A 104 -14.05 2.17 13.37
CA PRO A 104 -14.10 0.72 13.57
C PRO A 104 -14.26 -0.06 12.25
N GLU A 105 -15.05 0.45 11.31
CA GLU A 105 -15.23 -0.17 9.99
C GLU A 105 -13.90 -0.23 9.21
N LEU A 106 -13.09 0.83 9.28
CA LEU A 106 -11.80 0.87 8.62
C LEU A 106 -10.80 -0.10 9.26
N ILE A 107 -10.81 -0.20 10.59
CA ILE A 107 -9.99 -1.18 11.33
C ILE A 107 -10.39 -2.61 10.91
N GLU A 108 -11.68 -2.89 10.79
CA GLU A 108 -12.14 -4.20 10.32
C GLU A 108 -11.75 -4.48 8.87
N ALA A 109 -11.78 -3.47 8.00
CA ALA A 109 -11.33 -3.59 6.62
C ALA A 109 -9.83 -3.88 6.53
N ILE A 110 -9.00 -3.18 7.32
CA ILE A 110 -7.56 -3.43 7.42
C ILE A 110 -7.32 -4.87 7.90
N ARG A 111 -7.91 -5.27 9.04
CA ARG A 111 -7.72 -6.61 9.62
C ARG A 111 -8.27 -7.73 8.75
N GLY A 112 -9.36 -7.47 8.02
CA GLY A 112 -10.03 -8.43 7.16
C GLY A 112 -9.29 -8.69 5.84
N SER A 113 -8.43 -7.77 5.42
CA SER A 113 -7.70 -7.85 4.16
C SER A 113 -6.45 -8.73 4.29
N LYS A 114 -6.16 -9.54 3.26
CA LYS A 114 -4.95 -10.39 3.23
C LYS A 114 -3.70 -9.59 2.91
N ILE A 115 -3.88 -8.55 2.10
CA ILE A 115 -2.81 -7.72 1.57
C ILE A 115 -3.14 -6.27 1.87
N ALA A 116 -2.15 -5.52 2.38
CA ALA A 116 -2.20 -4.07 2.43
C ALA A 116 -1.22 -3.50 1.41
N ILE A 117 -1.69 -2.58 0.58
CA ILE A 117 -0.84 -1.80 -0.34
C ILE A 117 -0.68 -0.42 0.28
N VAL A 118 0.55 -0.07 0.65
CA VAL A 118 0.90 1.21 1.27
C VAL A 118 1.63 2.05 0.23
N LEU A 119 0.95 3.08 -0.29
CA LEU A 119 1.54 4.05 -1.20
C LEU A 119 2.07 5.23 -0.39
N LEU A 120 3.38 5.20 -0.14
CA LEU A 120 4.12 6.20 0.60
C LEU A 120 4.49 7.34 -0.35
N SER A 121 3.86 8.47 -0.16
CA SER A 121 4.12 9.73 -0.85
C SER A 121 4.57 10.80 0.15
N ARG A 122 5.04 11.94 -0.35
CA ARG A 122 5.40 13.08 0.52
C ARG A 122 4.25 13.48 1.46
N ASN A 123 3.01 13.58 0.97
CA ASN A 123 1.89 14.03 1.80
C ASN A 123 1.22 12.89 2.58
N TYR A 124 1.66 11.63 2.44
CA TYR A 124 1.30 10.57 3.37
C TYR A 124 1.61 10.97 4.82
N ALA A 125 2.81 11.55 5.05
CA ALA A 125 3.23 12.07 6.34
C ALA A 125 2.44 13.29 6.83
N SER A 126 1.64 13.93 5.97
CA SER A 126 0.83 15.10 6.33
C SER A 126 -0.46 14.74 7.07
N SER A 127 -0.87 13.47 6.99
CA SER A 127 -2.17 12.99 7.45
C SER A 127 -1.99 12.05 8.65
N SER A 128 -2.44 12.48 9.83
CA SER A 128 -2.49 11.58 10.99
C SER A 128 -3.39 10.38 10.76
N TRP A 129 -4.37 10.50 9.86
CA TRP A 129 -5.20 9.38 9.43
C TRP A 129 -4.38 8.32 8.69
N CYS A 130 -3.62 8.71 7.66
CA CYS A 130 -2.74 7.79 6.93
C CYS A 130 -1.71 7.14 7.88
N LEU A 131 -1.13 7.92 8.79
CA LEU A 131 -0.20 7.39 9.79
C LEU A 131 -0.87 6.38 10.74
N ASN A 132 -2.13 6.58 11.12
CA ASN A 132 -2.88 5.64 11.96
C ASN A 132 -3.31 4.37 11.19
N GLU A 133 -3.64 4.49 9.89
CA GLU A 133 -3.82 3.31 9.02
C GLU A 133 -2.53 2.47 8.99
N LEU A 134 -1.38 3.11 8.78
CA LEU A 134 -0.09 2.43 8.75
C LEU A 134 0.21 1.69 10.06
N VAL A 135 -0.12 2.29 11.20
CA VAL A 135 0.02 1.65 12.51
C VAL A 135 -0.78 0.35 12.58
N GLU A 136 -2.05 0.39 12.17
CA GLU A 136 -2.90 -0.80 12.22
C GLU A 136 -2.46 -1.86 11.20
N ILE A 137 -2.01 -1.44 10.01
CA ILE A 137 -1.46 -2.34 8.99
C ILE A 137 -0.21 -3.06 9.51
N MET A 138 0.74 -2.33 10.10
CA MET A 138 1.97 -2.93 10.62
C MET A 138 1.68 -3.87 11.80
N LYS A 139 0.70 -3.54 12.64
CA LYS A 139 0.19 -4.45 13.67
C LYS A 139 -0.41 -5.73 13.06
N CYS A 140 -1.21 -5.62 12.01
CA CYS A 140 -1.78 -6.77 11.31
C CYS A 140 -0.71 -7.63 10.62
N ARG A 141 0.34 -7.00 10.08
CA ARG A 141 1.50 -7.71 9.52
C ARG A 141 2.16 -8.60 10.55
N GLU A 142 2.42 -8.08 11.75
CA GLU A 142 3.08 -8.81 12.82
C GLU A 142 2.17 -9.87 13.46
N GLN A 143 0.91 -9.53 13.75
CA GLN A 143 0.01 -10.39 14.53
C GLN A 143 -0.80 -11.37 13.69
N LEU A 144 -1.16 -11.01 12.46
CA LEU A 144 -2.06 -11.77 11.58
C LEU A 144 -1.34 -12.32 10.34
N GLY A 145 -0.05 -12.02 10.18
CA GLY A 145 0.71 -12.38 8.98
C GLY A 145 0.18 -11.70 7.72
N GLN A 146 -0.42 -10.51 7.84
CA GLN A 146 -0.89 -9.73 6.70
C GLN A 146 0.30 -9.39 5.79
N THR A 147 0.16 -9.59 4.48
CA THR A 147 1.19 -9.20 3.52
C THR A 147 1.14 -7.70 3.30
N VAL A 148 2.28 -7.02 3.42
CA VAL A 148 2.39 -5.58 3.15
C VAL A 148 3.22 -5.37 1.88
N MET A 149 2.67 -4.60 0.95
CA MET A 149 3.34 -4.15 -0.26
C MET A 149 3.54 -2.65 -0.19
N THR A 150 4.79 -2.20 -0.34
CA THR A 150 5.15 -0.78 -0.28
C THR A 150 5.38 -0.23 -1.68
N ILE A 151 4.88 0.99 -1.92
CA ILE A 151 5.14 1.77 -3.12
C ILE A 151 5.64 3.14 -2.67
N PHE A 152 6.88 3.47 -3.00
CA PHE A 152 7.51 4.76 -2.73
C PHE A 152 7.26 5.69 -3.91
N TYR A 153 6.24 6.54 -3.77
CA TYR A 153 5.77 7.47 -4.79
C TYR A 153 6.45 8.83 -4.63
N ASP A 154 7.45 9.07 -5.48
CA ASP A 154 8.28 10.28 -5.56
C ASP A 154 8.94 10.65 -4.23
N VAL A 155 9.20 9.65 -3.39
CA VAL A 155 9.88 9.78 -2.10
C VAL A 155 11.01 8.74 -2.00
N ASP A 156 12.13 9.12 -1.39
CA ASP A 156 13.21 8.19 -1.10
C ASP A 156 12.85 7.31 0.11
N PRO A 157 12.96 5.97 0.04
CA PRO A 157 12.75 5.10 1.19
C PRO A 157 13.59 5.48 2.42
N THR A 158 14.79 6.02 2.23
CA THR A 158 15.67 6.51 3.29
C THR A 158 15.07 7.69 4.04
N ASP A 159 14.45 8.61 3.30
CA ASP A 159 13.74 9.77 3.88
C ASP A 159 12.49 9.34 4.65
N VAL A 160 11.79 8.31 4.17
CA VAL A 160 10.69 7.70 4.95
C VAL A 160 11.24 7.05 6.22
N LYS A 161 12.31 6.25 6.10
CA LYS A 161 12.90 5.48 7.20
C LYS A 161 13.43 6.36 8.32
N LYS A 162 14.14 7.43 7.98
CA LYS A 162 14.78 8.35 8.93
C LYS A 162 13.93 9.58 9.24
N GLN A 163 12.76 9.72 8.58
CA GLN A 163 11.92 10.91 8.59
C GLN A 163 12.73 12.18 8.29
N THR A 164 13.53 12.14 7.21
CA THR A 164 14.39 13.23 6.72
C THR A 164 13.87 13.81 5.41
N GLY A 165 14.60 14.79 4.85
CA GLY A 165 14.24 15.42 3.59
C GLY A 165 12.88 16.12 3.64
N ASP A 166 12.20 16.16 2.51
CA ASP A 166 10.89 16.82 2.42
C ASP A 166 9.77 16.02 3.09
N PHE A 167 9.89 14.69 3.14
CA PHE A 167 8.98 13.84 3.91
C PHE A 167 9.07 14.17 5.41
N GLY A 168 10.29 14.27 5.93
CA GLY A 168 10.58 14.64 7.31
C GLY A 168 10.08 16.03 7.72
N LYS A 169 10.24 17.03 6.84
CA LYS A 169 9.68 18.38 7.07
C LYS A 169 8.17 18.34 7.24
N VAL A 170 7.47 17.60 6.37
CA VAL A 170 6.02 17.41 6.43
C VAL A 170 5.63 16.66 7.71
N PHE A 171 6.30 15.54 8.00
CA PHE A 171 6.07 14.76 9.22
C PHE A 171 6.23 15.60 10.50
N LYS A 172 7.30 16.40 10.59
CA LYS A 172 7.55 17.30 11.73
C LYS A 172 6.43 18.33 11.90
N LYS A 173 5.84 18.83 10.81
CA LYS A 173 4.67 19.73 10.87
C LYS A 173 3.45 18.98 11.42
N THR A 174 3.19 17.76 10.96
CA THR A 174 2.08 16.91 11.45
C THR A 174 2.20 16.58 12.94
N CYS A 175 3.41 16.44 13.44
CA CYS A 175 3.69 16.13 14.84
C CYS A 175 3.46 17.33 15.79
N LYS A 176 3.35 18.57 15.29
CA LYS A 176 3.13 19.74 16.16
C LYS A 176 1.80 19.59 16.91
N GLY A 177 1.85 19.67 18.24
CA GLY A 177 0.67 19.56 19.10
C GLY A 177 0.10 18.14 19.23
N LYS A 178 0.85 17.10 18.81
CA LYS A 178 0.45 15.70 18.98
C LYS A 178 1.08 15.08 20.24
N PRO A 179 0.43 14.09 20.87
CA PRO A 179 1.00 13.35 21.99
C PRO A 179 2.35 12.72 21.61
N LYS A 180 3.31 12.72 22.54
CA LYS A 180 4.65 12.12 22.32
C LYS A 180 4.56 10.63 21.97
N GLU A 181 3.58 9.93 22.55
CA GLU A 181 3.30 8.52 22.29
C GLU A 181 2.88 8.26 20.83
N ASP A 182 2.01 9.11 20.27
CA ASP A 182 1.58 9.01 18.88
C ASP A 182 2.75 9.27 17.93
N ILE A 183 3.56 10.29 18.21
CA ILE A 183 4.75 10.63 17.41
C ILE A 183 5.72 9.44 17.39
N LYS A 184 6.03 8.86 18.55
CA LYS A 184 6.93 7.70 18.65
C LYS A 184 6.37 6.50 17.91
N ARG A 185 5.05 6.25 18.04
CA ARG A 185 4.37 5.16 17.33
C ARG A 185 4.48 5.34 15.81
N TRP A 186 4.25 6.55 15.31
CA TRP A 186 4.38 6.85 13.88
C TRP A 186 5.82 6.73 13.37
N GLN A 187 6.81 7.20 14.12
CA GLN A 187 8.23 7.05 13.78
C GLN A 187 8.61 5.57 13.62
N ASN A 188 8.24 4.73 14.58
CA ASN A 188 8.57 3.31 14.56
C ASN A 188 7.96 2.60 13.34
N VAL A 189 6.69 2.88 13.01
CA VAL A 189 6.05 2.21 11.87
C VAL A 189 6.53 2.72 10.52
N LEU A 190 6.93 4.01 10.44
CA LEU A 190 7.57 4.58 9.26
C LEU A 190 8.97 4.00 9.02
N GLU A 191 9.75 3.83 10.09
CA GLU A 191 11.03 3.14 10.03
C GLU A 191 10.83 1.68 9.57
N ALA A 192 9.93 0.95 10.22
CA ALA A 192 9.68 -0.46 9.93
C ALA A 192 9.14 -0.68 8.51
N VAL A 193 8.15 0.10 8.07
CA VAL A 193 7.56 -0.07 6.73
C VAL A 193 8.59 0.22 5.63
N ALA A 194 9.51 1.17 5.86
CA ALA A 194 10.56 1.49 4.90
C ALA A 194 11.62 0.38 4.73
N THR A 195 11.68 -0.60 5.64
CA THR A 195 12.52 -1.79 5.48
C THR A 195 11.88 -2.88 4.62
N ILE A 196 10.57 -2.77 4.34
CA ILE A 196 9.87 -3.72 3.49
C ILE A 196 10.21 -3.40 2.04
N ALA A 197 10.82 -4.37 1.35
CA ALA A 197 11.08 -4.28 -0.08
C ALA A 197 9.81 -3.97 -0.86
N GLY A 198 9.87 -2.92 -1.67
CA GLY A 198 8.77 -2.38 -2.46
C GLY A 198 9.26 -1.67 -3.72
N GLU A 199 8.34 -1.05 -4.44
CA GLU A 199 8.65 -0.37 -5.70
C GLU A 199 8.85 1.11 -5.53
N HIS A 200 9.69 1.68 -6.39
CA HIS A 200 9.88 3.11 -6.46
C HIS A 200 9.26 3.65 -7.76
N SER A 201 8.41 4.68 -7.66
CA SER A 201 7.78 5.30 -8.82
C SER A 201 8.78 5.81 -9.87
N ARG A 202 9.99 6.18 -9.46
CA ARG A 202 11.04 6.64 -10.38
C ARG A 202 11.49 5.55 -11.35
N ASN A 203 11.39 4.29 -10.95
CA ASN A 203 11.67 3.15 -11.84
C ASN A 203 10.63 3.01 -12.95
N TRP A 204 9.45 3.61 -12.79
CA TRP A 204 8.41 3.59 -13.81
C TRP A 204 8.75 4.49 -15.02
N LEU A 205 9.60 5.50 -14.81
CA LEU A 205 10.11 6.39 -15.86
C LEU A 205 11.45 5.90 -16.43
N ALA A 206 12.27 5.16 -15.68
CA ALA A 206 13.57 4.67 -16.14
C ALA A 206 13.50 3.66 -17.30
N PHE A 207 12.33 3.08 -17.58
CA PHE A 207 12.09 2.28 -18.79
C PHE A 207 12.16 3.09 -20.10
N TRP A 208 12.31 4.42 -20.05
CA TRP A 208 12.48 5.30 -21.22
C TRP A 208 13.92 5.42 -21.75
N ILE A 209 14.95 4.96 -21.03
CA ILE A 209 16.34 5.14 -21.50
C ILE A 209 16.82 3.95 -22.36
N TYR A 210 16.06 2.85 -22.42
CA TYR A 210 16.44 1.62 -23.13
C TYR A 210 15.45 1.15 -24.22
N ILE A 211 14.54 2.02 -24.68
CA ILE A 211 13.67 1.79 -25.85
C ILE A 211 13.72 3.04 -26.71
#